data_AF-A0A0M3KJV6-F1
#
_entry.id   AF-A0A0M3KJV6-F1
#
_cell.length_a   1.000
_cell.length_b   1.000
_cell.length_c   1.000
_cell.angle_alpha   90.00
_cell.angle_beta   90.00
_cell.angle_gamma   90.00
#
_symmetry.space_group_name_H-M   'P 1'
#
loop_
_entity.id
_entity.type
_entity.pdbx_description
1 polymer ?
#
loop_
_entity_poly.entity_id
_entity_poly.type
_entity_poly.pdbx_seq_one_letter_code
_entity_poly.pdbx_strand_id
1 'polypeptide(L)'
;MQKASDSVIDVVLNKVSHNFTADDFQYLLPGWYDAELKNRLENAVLVDENDIVRLVKETSERPKSAMKIYWKTPKEFQRLSALFGGVFYSQGDLCSTCYNGVMHLHWRSVPLFIIHLNQRTS
;
A
#
# COMPACT_ATOMS: atom_id res chain seq x y z
N MET A 1 -8.87 27.15 6.98
CA MET A 1 -9.66 26.29 6.07
C MET A 1 -8.85 26.09 4.81
N GLN A 2 -8.13 24.98 4.72
CA GLN A 2 -7.32 24.66 3.55
C GLN A 2 -8.25 24.04 2.51
N LYS A 3 -8.32 24.67 1.34
CA LYS A 3 -9.14 24.20 0.21
C LYS A 3 -8.67 22.81 -0.18
N ALA A 4 -9.60 21.86 -0.25
CA ALA A 4 -9.43 20.60 -0.96
C ALA A 4 -9.28 20.93 -2.46
N SER A 5 -8.09 21.34 -2.87
CA SER A 5 -7.64 21.30 -4.26
C SER A 5 -6.63 20.17 -4.41
N ASP A 6 -6.97 19.00 -3.87
CA ASP A 6 -6.16 17.79 -4.04
C ASP A 6 -6.63 17.13 -5.32
N SER A 7 -5.85 17.36 -6.35
CA SER A 7 -6.14 16.97 -7.71
C SER A 7 -6.14 15.44 -7.83
N VAL A 8 -7.27 14.85 -8.25
CA VAL A 8 -7.44 13.42 -8.61
C VAL A 8 -6.67 13.05 -9.90
N ILE A 9 -5.61 13.80 -10.24
CA ILE A 9 -4.97 13.78 -11.56
C ILE A 9 -4.23 12.45 -11.80
N ASP A 10 -3.81 11.75 -10.76
CA ASP A 10 -2.98 10.53 -10.88
C ASP A 10 -3.76 9.22 -10.62
N VAL A 11 -5.09 9.27 -10.52
CA VAL A 11 -5.90 8.03 -10.44
C VAL A 11 -6.03 7.41 -11.82
N VAL A 12 -5.49 6.20 -11.96
CA VAL A 12 -5.53 5.45 -13.23
C VAL A 12 -6.92 4.86 -13.45
N LEU A 13 -7.64 5.34 -14.47
CA LEU A 13 -8.91 4.76 -14.87
C LEU A 13 -8.68 3.45 -15.64
N ASN A 14 -9.29 2.36 -15.16
CA ASN A 14 -9.31 1.11 -15.90
C ASN A 14 -10.11 1.28 -17.21
N LYS A 15 -9.49 0.96 -18.35
CA LYS A 15 -10.10 1.03 -19.69
C LYS A 15 -10.46 -0.34 -20.27
N VAL A 16 -10.16 -1.42 -19.53
CA VAL A 16 -10.41 -2.80 -19.96
C VAL A 16 -11.71 -3.27 -19.34
N SER A 17 -12.66 -3.73 -20.16
CA SER A 17 -13.90 -4.32 -19.65
C SER A 17 -13.59 -5.58 -18.85
N HIS A 18 -14.22 -5.72 -17.69
CA HIS A 18 -14.02 -6.84 -16.79
C HIS A 18 -15.37 -7.36 -16.30
N ASN A 19 -15.59 -8.68 -16.40
CA ASN A 19 -16.87 -9.28 -16.03
C ASN A 19 -16.85 -9.79 -14.59
N PHE A 20 -17.04 -8.87 -13.63
CA PHE A 20 -17.03 -9.22 -12.21
C PHE A 20 -18.06 -10.32 -11.84
N THR A 21 -19.21 -10.41 -12.51
CA THR A 21 -20.23 -11.43 -12.14
C THR A 21 -19.84 -12.86 -12.46
N ALA A 22 -18.79 -13.06 -13.27
CA ALA A 22 -18.23 -14.37 -13.58
C ALA A 22 -17.06 -14.76 -12.66
N ASP A 23 -16.54 -13.85 -11.84
CA ASP A 23 -15.41 -14.12 -10.95
C ASP A 23 -15.86 -14.76 -9.64
N ASP A 24 -14.95 -15.52 -9.01
CA ASP A 24 -15.09 -15.96 -7.64
C ASP A 24 -14.52 -14.91 -6.67
N PHE A 25 -15.38 -14.29 -5.87
CA PHE A 25 -15.00 -13.30 -4.85
C PHE A 25 -14.86 -13.88 -3.44
N GLN A 26 -14.83 -15.20 -3.25
CA GLN A 26 -14.65 -15.79 -1.91
C GLN A 26 -13.38 -15.28 -1.20
N TYR A 27 -12.35 -14.92 -1.96
CA TYR A 27 -11.12 -14.33 -1.42
C TYR A 27 -11.31 -12.96 -0.73
N LEU A 28 -12.45 -12.29 -0.94
CA LEU A 28 -12.83 -11.05 -0.28
C LEU A 28 -13.58 -11.28 1.05
N LEU A 29 -13.95 -12.52 1.37
CA LEU A 29 -14.58 -12.84 2.65
C LEU A 29 -13.57 -12.62 3.79
N PRO A 30 -13.97 -12.05 4.94
CA PRO A 30 -13.04 -11.63 5.99
C PRO A 30 -12.00 -12.68 6.38
N GLY A 31 -12.42 -13.91 6.68
CA GLY A 31 -11.49 -14.98 7.09
C GLY A 31 -10.50 -15.40 6.00
N TRP A 32 -10.90 -15.36 4.73
CA TRP A 32 -10.01 -15.66 3.61
C TRP A 32 -9.06 -14.50 3.35
N TYR A 33 -9.59 -13.27 3.35
CA TYR A 33 -8.82 -12.06 3.13
C TYR A 33 -7.74 -11.87 4.20
N ASP A 34 -8.10 -12.05 5.47
CA ASP A 34 -7.17 -11.93 6.61
C ASP A 34 -6.06 -12.98 6.55
N ALA A 35 -6.39 -14.24 6.25
CA ALA A 35 -5.42 -15.32 6.13
C ALA A 35 -4.44 -15.08 4.96
N GLU A 36 -4.96 -14.66 3.80
CA GLU A 36 -4.15 -14.37 2.62
C GLU A 36 -3.28 -13.13 2.83
N LEU A 37 -3.82 -12.06 3.45
CA LEU A 37 -3.03 -10.89 3.79
C LEU A 37 -1.90 -11.25 4.75
N LYS A 38 -2.18 -12.03 5.81
CA LYS A 38 -1.16 -12.52 6.73
C LYS A 38 -0.06 -13.30 6.01
N ASN A 39 -0.43 -14.26 5.17
CA ASN A 39 0.50 -15.05 4.37
C ASN A 39 1.38 -14.16 3.47
N ARG A 40 0.80 -13.16 2.80
CA ARG A 40 1.57 -12.20 1.98
C ARG A 40 2.54 -11.36 2.80
N LEU A 41 2.11 -10.89 3.98
CA LEU A 41 2.96 -10.12 4.88
C LEU A 41 4.10 -10.95 5.45
N GLU A 42 3.87 -12.22 5.78
CA GLU A 42 4.92 -13.14 6.26
C GLU A 42 5.99 -13.37 5.19
N ASN A 43 5.59 -13.54 3.93
CA ASN A 43 6.50 -13.78 2.80
C ASN A 43 7.13 -12.51 2.20
N ALA A 44 6.66 -11.32 2.56
CA ALA A 44 7.22 -10.06 2.06
C ALA A 44 8.58 -9.74 2.71
N VAL A 45 9.52 -9.28 1.90
CA VAL A 45 10.85 -8.85 2.34
C VAL A 45 10.74 -7.57 3.15
N LEU A 46 11.23 -7.58 4.39
CA LEU A 46 11.32 -6.37 5.20
C LEU A 46 12.41 -5.46 4.64
N VAL A 47 12.05 -4.21 4.37
CA VAL A 47 12.98 -3.16 3.91
C VAL A 47 12.90 -1.95 4.84
N ASP A 48 13.97 -1.17 4.87
CA ASP A 48 13.97 0.13 5.53
C ASP A 48 13.71 1.28 4.54
N GLU A 49 13.60 2.50 5.06
CA GLU A 49 13.35 3.67 4.22
C GLU A 49 14.53 4.01 3.30
N ASN A 50 15.78 3.72 3.71
CA ASN A 50 16.95 3.98 2.88
C ASN A 50 17.00 3.05 1.67
N ASP A 51 16.61 1.79 1.85
CA ASP A 51 16.45 0.82 0.75
C ASP A 51 15.42 1.32 -0.27
N ILE A 52 14.27 1.80 0.20
CA ILE A 52 13.24 2.38 -0.67
C ILE A 52 13.78 3.61 -1.40
N VAL A 53 14.43 4.53 -0.71
CA VAL A 53 14.98 5.75 -1.31
C VAL A 53 16.05 5.42 -2.36
N ARG A 54 16.90 4.41 -2.11
CA ARG A 54 17.86 3.91 -3.09
C ARG A 54 17.14 3.37 -4.32
N LEU A 55 16.18 2.46 -4.15
CA LEU A 55 15.43 1.83 -5.23
C LEU A 55 14.60 2.85 -6.05
N VAL A 56 14.06 3.89 -5.41
CA VAL A 56 13.37 4.98 -6.11
C VAL A 56 14.32 5.75 -7.02
N LYS A 57 15.54 6.06 -6.54
CA LYS A 57 16.56 6.81 -7.29
C LYS A 57 17.24 5.98 -8.39
N GLU A 58 17.47 4.69 -8.14
CA GLU A 58 18.13 3.78 -9.07
C GLU A 58 17.07 3.09 -9.95
N THR A 59 16.94 3.56 -11.19
CA THR A 59 15.90 3.08 -12.11
C THR A 59 16.18 1.68 -12.68
N SER A 60 17.43 1.21 -12.61
CA SER A 60 17.87 -0.10 -13.10
C SER A 60 17.54 -1.24 -12.13
N GLU A 61 17.55 -0.99 -10.82
CA GLU A 61 17.27 -2.01 -9.81
C GLU A 61 15.76 -2.16 -9.61
N ARG A 62 15.22 -3.33 -9.96
CA ARG A 62 13.80 -3.65 -9.72
C ARG A 62 13.67 -4.64 -8.58
N PRO A 63 12.75 -4.41 -7.63
CA PRO A 63 12.45 -5.40 -6.62
C PRO A 63 11.93 -6.67 -7.29
N LYS A 64 12.39 -7.83 -6.80
CA LYS A 64 12.03 -9.15 -7.35
C LYS A 64 10.91 -9.84 -6.56
N SER A 65 10.62 -9.34 -5.36
CA SER A 65 9.69 -9.93 -4.41
C SER A 65 8.82 -8.85 -3.77
N ALA A 66 7.70 -9.27 -3.18
CA ALA A 66 6.90 -8.40 -2.34
C ALA A 66 7.73 -7.80 -1.20
N MET A 67 7.46 -6.54 -0.86
CA MET A 67 8.19 -5.81 0.18
C MET A 67 7.25 -5.29 1.25
N LYS A 68 7.75 -5.17 2.47
CA LYS A 68 7.05 -4.54 3.59
C LYS A 68 7.95 -3.53 4.30
N ILE A 69 7.36 -2.41 4.71
CA ILE A 69 8.02 -1.37 5.49
C ILE A 69 7.10 -0.92 6.62
N TYR A 70 7.67 -0.67 7.79
CA TYR A 70 6.93 -0.22 8.96
C TYR A 70 7.03 1.29 9.17
N TRP A 71 5.96 1.90 9.66
CA TRP A 71 5.90 3.29 10.11
C TRP A 71 5.31 3.38 11.51
N LYS A 72 5.73 4.38 12.28
CA LYS A 72 5.33 4.58 13.68
C LYS A 72 4.59 5.89 13.91
N THR A 73 4.87 6.89 13.08
CA THR A 73 4.27 8.23 13.21
C THR A 73 3.55 8.63 11.93
N PRO A 74 2.49 9.45 12.02
CA PRO A 74 1.83 9.98 10.82
C PRO A 74 2.80 10.70 9.86
N LYS A 75 3.84 11.34 10.41
CA LYS A 75 4.89 12.01 9.62
C LYS A 75 5.74 11.03 8.81
N GLU A 76 6.10 9.87 9.40
CA GLU A 76 6.80 8.80 8.67
C GLU A 76 5.91 8.23 7.57
N PHE A 77 4.63 7.98 7.86
CA PHE A 77 3.69 7.51 6.85
C PHE A 77 3.57 8.49 5.68
N GLN A 78 3.37 9.79 5.97
CA GLN A 78 3.25 10.82 4.94
C GLN A 78 4.52 10.92 4.08
N ARG A 79 5.71 10.81 4.68
CA ARG A 79 6.98 10.81 3.96
C ARG A 79 7.11 9.59 3.05
N LEU A 80 6.78 8.40 3.56
CA LEU A 80 6.82 7.15 2.80
C LEU A 80 5.78 7.15 1.67
N SER A 81 4.53 7.56 1.92
CA SER A 81 3.47 7.57 0.91
C SER A 81 3.73 8.58 -0.21
N ALA A 82 4.40 9.70 0.11
CA ALA A 82 4.83 10.69 -0.88
C ALA A 82 5.82 10.12 -1.91
N LEU A 83 6.65 9.12 -1.54
CA LEU A 83 7.56 8.45 -2.48
C LEU A 83 6.83 7.65 -3.57
N PHE A 84 5.55 7.35 -3.36
CA PHE A 84 4.74 6.49 -4.24
C PHE A 84 3.55 7.21 -4.87
N GLY A 85 3.64 8.53 -5.07
CA GLY A 85 2.61 9.31 -5.77
C GLY A 85 1.54 9.91 -4.86
N GLY A 86 1.81 10.05 -3.55
CA GLY A 86 0.99 10.88 -2.66
C GLY A 86 -0.34 10.24 -2.26
N VAL A 87 -0.32 9.04 -1.70
CA VAL A 87 -1.53 8.44 -1.11
C VAL A 87 -1.92 9.24 0.15
N PHE A 88 -3.07 9.91 0.07
CA PHE A 88 -3.51 10.89 1.06
C PHE A 88 -4.11 10.22 2.31
N TYR A 89 -3.75 10.78 3.48
CA TYR A 89 -4.51 10.64 4.72
C TYR A 89 -5.94 11.20 4.48
N SER A 90 -6.99 10.46 4.85
CA SER A 90 -8.35 11.02 4.82
C SER A 90 -9.00 10.98 6.19
N GLN A 91 -9.53 12.13 6.59
CA GLN A 91 -10.55 12.36 7.64
C GLN A 91 -10.45 11.48 8.90
N GLY A 92 -9.88 12.04 9.97
CA GLY A 92 -9.87 11.44 11.31
C GLY A 92 -8.63 10.61 11.65
N ASP A 93 -7.47 10.98 11.11
CA ASP A 93 -6.17 10.31 11.31
C ASP A 93 -6.04 8.87 10.80
N LEU A 94 -7.00 8.41 9.99
CA LEU A 94 -6.96 7.11 9.33
C LEU A 94 -6.41 7.25 7.91
N CYS A 95 -5.50 6.35 7.54
CA CYS A 95 -5.11 6.16 6.15
C CYS A 95 -6.33 5.65 5.37
N SER A 96 -6.77 6.43 4.38
CA SER A 96 -7.99 6.25 3.59
C SER A 96 -8.10 4.92 2.84
N THR A 97 -6.94 4.36 2.51
CA THR A 97 -6.75 3.16 1.69
C THR A 97 -6.22 1.98 2.49
N CYS A 98 -6.19 2.09 3.83
CA CYS A 98 -5.62 1.07 4.69
C CYS A 98 -6.67 0.09 5.21
N TYR A 99 -6.30 -1.18 5.29
CA TYR A 99 -7.04 -2.23 5.99
C TYR A 99 -6.19 -2.71 7.18
N ASN A 100 -6.74 -2.67 8.40
CA ASN A 100 -5.98 -2.96 9.63
C ASN A 100 -4.60 -2.29 9.65
N GLY A 101 -4.56 -0.99 9.32
CA GLY A 101 -3.34 -0.17 9.27
C GLY A 101 -2.25 -0.63 8.29
N VAL A 102 -2.61 -1.47 7.33
CA VAL A 102 -1.77 -1.88 6.19
C VAL A 102 -2.26 -1.14 4.94
N MET A 103 -1.38 -0.34 4.34
CA MET A 103 -1.57 0.15 2.98
C MET A 103 -0.92 -0.83 2.01
N HIS A 104 -1.67 -1.28 1.00
CA HIS A 104 -1.20 -2.20 -0.03
C HIS A 104 -1.17 -1.49 -1.39
N LEU A 105 0.01 -1.44 -2.02
CA LEU A 105 0.25 -0.84 -3.32
C LEU A 105 0.97 -1.83 -4.24
N HIS A 106 0.89 -1.61 -5.55
CA HIS A 106 1.81 -2.23 -6.50
C HIS A 106 2.86 -1.20 -6.91
N TRP A 107 4.14 -1.52 -6.69
CA TRP A 107 5.25 -0.66 -7.07
C TRP A 107 6.25 -1.44 -7.92
N ARG A 108 6.57 -0.93 -9.12
CA ARG A 108 7.45 -1.62 -10.10
C ARG A 108 7.06 -3.10 -10.31
N SER A 109 5.76 -3.37 -10.40
CA SER A 109 5.15 -4.70 -10.63
C SER A 109 5.24 -5.70 -9.47
N VAL A 110 5.67 -5.28 -8.27
CA VAL A 110 5.60 -6.11 -7.07
C VAL A 110 4.69 -5.48 -6.00
N PRO A 111 4.13 -6.30 -5.09
CA PRO A 111 3.42 -5.77 -3.93
C PRO A 111 4.35 -5.00 -2.98
N LEU A 112 3.87 -3.87 -2.49
CA LEU A 112 4.48 -3.10 -1.41
C LEU A 112 3.44 -2.89 -0.30
N PHE A 113 3.84 -3.23 0.93
CA PHE A 113 3.03 -3.06 2.13
C PHE A 113 3.64 -1.99 3.03
N ILE A 114 2.88 -0.95 3.36
CA ILE A 114 3.26 0.08 4.33
C ILE A 114 2.42 -0.11 5.60
N ILE A 115 3.07 -0.53 6.69
CA ILE A 115 2.40 -1.13 7.85
C ILE A 115 2.61 -0.29 9.10
N HIS A 116 1.54 0.03 9.81
CA HIS A 116 1.65 0.71 11.09
C HIS A 116 2.24 -0.22 12.16
N LEU A 117 3.34 0.16 12.82
CA LEU A 117 4.06 -0.69 13.76
C LEU A 117 3.21 -1.13 14.97
N ASN A 118 2.21 -0.34 15.35
CA ASN A 118 1.33 -0.69 16.47
C ASN A 118 0.15 -1.58 16.07
N GLN A 119 0.03 -1.95 14.79
CA GLN A 119 -0.87 -3.02 14.37
C GLN A 119 -0.22 -4.35 14.74
N ARG A 120 -0.67 -4.94 15.85
CA ARG A 120 -0.44 -6.37 16.09
C ARG A 120 -1.29 -7.10 15.06
N THR A 121 -0.66 -7.85 14.15
CA THR A 121 -1.34 -8.91 13.41
C THR A 121 -1.72 -9.98 14.43
N SER A 122 -2.87 -9.79 15.10
CA SER A 122 -3.52 -10.78 15.96
C SER A 122 -4.07 -11.91 15.13
#